data_AF-A0A9K3M4S1-F1
#
_entry.id   AF-A0A9K3M4S1-F1
#
_cell.length_a   1.000
_cell.length_b   1.000
_cell.length_c   1.000
_cell.angle_alpha   90.00
_cell.angle_beta   90.00
_cell.angle_gamma   90.00
#
_symmetry.space_group_name_H-M   'P 1'
#
loop_
_entity.id
_entity.type
_entity.pdbx_description
1 polymer ?
#
loop_
_entity_poly.entity_id
_entity_poly.type
_entity_poly.pdbx_seq_one_letter_code
_entity_poly.pdbx_strand_id
1 'polypeptide(L)'
;MATCCMPAEDQAVVKALPGNSKCADCGSNANLTWCSISFGILLCMECSGRHRGLGVHISFVRSLNLDSFSEKQVQTMKAGGNDECNNYLLSHGSIATDTPASDKYNNPVAELYKLRLKARVEGTPEPTELPSRSKSNDYKLFSSQKPVRGTLDLTNTTPSPNIVSACVSAYKYTLWPLAPIMIDQLSHKHQIMSLFGLASMVGAATIAVTTRPATTLSKVVERLCGVVTGSLILVGPALMGRDFQRRRLEAFSPAVDDFTQRCLAGRSKRNLGYEVFFPPNVSIGDTVDHAIVFYPGMLVDHLAYAAVLGKLSDQGILVLLVSAEPTRMANQVATLDHLKRLRHEITTLMGITAKEWIIGGHCLGGMAAAGLMQQRKFPTDISRLIQWAVPGEPCNLRKSNSVQAALRISASKDEIVKPFEINDAHIRSKFPPTCILQIERIVGGNHAGFGHYGPQNFPWKDGERQGINLEQQQTKVVQWTARFIRSLKSKDD
;
A
#
# COMPACT_ATOMS: atom_id res chain seq x y z
N MET A 1 14.97 3.53 -33.11
CA MET A 1 13.71 2.94 -32.62
C MET A 1 14.03 2.23 -31.32
N ALA A 2 13.53 2.71 -30.18
CA ALA A 2 13.84 2.11 -28.89
C ALA A 2 13.07 0.79 -28.75
N THR A 3 13.79 -0.32 -28.72
CA THR A 3 13.23 -1.65 -28.49
C THR A 3 12.74 -1.76 -27.04
N CYS A 4 11.43 -1.98 -26.84
CA CYS A 4 10.79 -2.10 -25.52
C CYS A 4 11.15 -3.39 -24.75
N CYS A 5 12.11 -4.18 -25.23
CA CYS A 5 12.51 -5.47 -24.69
C CYS A 5 14.03 -5.68 -24.80
N MET A 6 14.57 -6.68 -24.11
CA MET A 6 15.99 -7.01 -24.22
C MET A 6 16.33 -7.33 -25.69
N PRO A 7 17.38 -6.72 -26.28
CA PRO A 7 17.79 -6.99 -27.66
C PRO A 7 17.96 -8.49 -27.93
N ALA A 8 17.59 -8.95 -29.12
CA ALA A 8 17.59 -10.37 -29.45
C ALA A 8 18.99 -11.01 -29.32
N GLU A 9 20.04 -10.25 -29.65
CA GLU A 9 21.44 -10.67 -29.47
C GLU A 9 21.78 -10.89 -27.99
N ASP A 10 21.35 -9.99 -27.11
CA ASP A 10 21.58 -10.09 -25.67
C ASP A 10 20.78 -11.26 -25.06
N GLN A 11 19.55 -11.47 -25.53
CA GLN A 11 18.76 -12.64 -25.12
C GLN A 11 19.44 -13.94 -25.51
N ALA A 12 20.05 -14.01 -26.70
CA ALA A 12 20.78 -15.19 -27.14
C ALA A 12 22.00 -15.46 -26.24
N VAL A 13 22.75 -14.42 -25.88
CA VAL A 13 23.88 -14.51 -24.94
C VAL A 13 23.39 -15.00 -23.56
N VAL A 14 22.37 -14.37 -23.00
CA VAL A 14 21.84 -14.76 -21.67
C VAL A 14 21.30 -16.19 -21.69
N LYS A 15 20.59 -16.61 -22.74
CA LYS A 15 20.08 -17.99 -22.84
C LYS A 15 21.17 -19.04 -23.05
N ALA A 16 22.33 -18.64 -23.58
CA ALA A 16 23.49 -19.53 -23.76
C ALA A 16 24.33 -19.72 -22.49
N LEU A 17 24.09 -18.94 -21.42
CA LEU A 17 24.81 -19.10 -20.15
C LEU A 17 24.56 -20.49 -19.52
N PRO A 18 25.52 -21.03 -18.77
CA PRO A 18 25.36 -22.31 -18.07
C PRO A 18 24.10 -22.37 -17.20
N GLY A 19 23.32 -23.44 -17.36
CA GLY A 19 22.07 -23.68 -16.62
C GLY A 19 20.84 -22.94 -17.14
N ASN A 20 20.99 -22.00 -18.07
CA ASN A 20 19.87 -21.18 -18.58
C ASN A 20 19.00 -21.91 -19.62
N SER A 21 19.19 -23.21 -19.82
CA SER A 21 18.30 -24.08 -20.58
C SER A 21 17.09 -24.58 -19.77
N LYS A 22 17.12 -24.44 -18.44
CA LYS A 22 16.06 -24.83 -17.51
C LYS A 22 15.82 -23.78 -16.44
N CYS A 23 14.63 -23.76 -15.84
CA CYS A 23 14.28 -22.82 -14.79
C CYS A 23 15.20 -22.97 -13.57
N ALA A 24 15.71 -21.86 -13.02
CA ALA A 24 16.63 -21.86 -11.88
C ALA A 24 16.05 -22.50 -10.60
N ASP A 25 14.73 -22.54 -10.46
CA ASP A 25 14.03 -23.05 -9.27
C ASP A 25 13.46 -24.45 -9.48
N CYS A 26 12.54 -24.61 -10.43
CA CYS A 26 11.83 -25.87 -10.60
C CYS A 26 12.48 -26.82 -11.60
N GLY A 27 13.57 -26.42 -12.25
CA GLY A 27 14.26 -27.24 -13.27
C GLY A 27 13.44 -27.51 -14.53
N SER A 28 12.28 -26.88 -14.71
CA SER A 28 11.46 -27.04 -15.90
C SER A 28 12.16 -26.50 -17.15
N ASN A 29 12.07 -27.25 -18.25
CA ASN A 29 12.56 -26.85 -19.59
C ASN A 29 11.52 -26.00 -20.36
N ALA A 30 10.50 -25.46 -19.68
CA ALA A 30 9.54 -24.54 -20.29
C ALA A 30 10.25 -23.27 -20.81
N ASN A 31 9.66 -22.63 -21.83
CA ASN A 31 10.25 -21.43 -22.45
C ASN A 31 10.56 -20.34 -21.40
N LEU A 32 11.85 -20.11 -21.15
CA LEU A 32 12.34 -19.17 -20.15
C LEU A 32 12.35 -17.75 -20.71
N THR A 33 11.26 -17.04 -20.48
CA THR A 33 11.07 -15.64 -20.90
C THR A 33 11.05 -14.67 -19.72
N TRP A 34 11.27 -15.17 -18.50
CA TRP A 34 11.31 -14.39 -17.27
C TRP A 34 12.67 -14.50 -16.62
N CYS A 35 13.07 -13.48 -15.87
CA CYS A 35 14.32 -13.46 -15.14
C CYS A 35 14.20 -12.76 -13.78
N SER A 36 15.12 -13.07 -12.88
CA SER A 36 15.41 -12.23 -11.72
C SER A 36 16.75 -11.52 -11.95
N ILE A 37 16.70 -10.20 -12.08
CA ILE A 37 17.89 -9.37 -12.28
C ILE A 37 18.76 -9.39 -11.02
N SER A 38 18.15 -9.42 -9.82
CA SER A 38 18.89 -9.47 -8.55
C SER A 38 19.90 -10.61 -8.50
N PHE A 39 19.54 -11.76 -9.06
CA PHE A 39 20.35 -12.99 -9.03
C PHE A 39 20.94 -13.35 -10.40
N GLY A 40 20.63 -12.61 -11.46
CA GLY A 40 21.09 -12.92 -12.82
C GLY A 40 20.60 -14.28 -13.33
N ILE A 41 19.39 -14.70 -12.98
CA ILE A 41 18.84 -16.04 -13.29
C ILE A 41 17.61 -15.98 -14.20
N LEU A 42 17.39 -17.04 -14.99
CA LEU A 42 16.20 -17.28 -15.79
C LEU A 42 15.18 -18.18 -15.09
N LEU A 43 13.91 -17.81 -15.22
CA LEU A 43 12.78 -18.41 -14.55
C LEU A 43 11.68 -18.77 -15.55
N CYS A 44 10.92 -19.83 -15.24
CA CYS A 44 9.63 -20.05 -15.90
C CYS A 44 8.58 -19.06 -15.36
N MET A 45 7.44 -18.96 -16.03
CA MET A 45 6.35 -18.05 -15.62
C MET A 45 5.98 -18.28 -14.14
N GLU A 46 5.74 -19.51 -13.72
CA GLU A 46 5.27 -19.82 -12.36
C GLU A 46 6.30 -19.44 -11.28
N CYS A 47 7.58 -19.74 -11.51
CA CYS A 47 8.66 -19.31 -10.62
C CYS A 47 8.81 -17.79 -10.61
N SER A 48 8.65 -17.12 -11.76
CA SER A 48 8.62 -15.65 -11.79
C SER A 48 7.50 -15.09 -10.89
N GLY A 49 6.33 -15.75 -10.84
CA GLY A 49 5.23 -15.41 -9.94
C GLY A 49 5.58 -15.60 -8.45
N ARG A 50 6.28 -16.69 -8.11
CA ARG A 50 6.81 -16.93 -6.75
C ARG A 50 7.82 -15.87 -6.35
N HIS A 51 8.76 -15.55 -7.22
CA HIS A 51 9.76 -14.51 -7.01
C HIS A 51 9.14 -13.12 -6.82
N ARG A 52 8.04 -12.80 -7.52
CA ARG A 52 7.27 -11.55 -7.28
C ARG A 52 6.72 -11.48 -5.86
N GLY A 53 6.32 -12.62 -5.29
CA GLY A 53 5.84 -12.73 -3.90
C GLY A 53 6.92 -12.48 -2.83
N LEU A 54 8.20 -12.57 -3.19
CA LEU A 54 9.33 -12.27 -2.28
C LEU A 54 9.53 -10.76 -2.08
N GLY A 55 9.03 -9.94 -3.02
CA GLY A 55 9.25 -8.50 -3.04
C GLY A 55 10.56 -8.11 -3.74
N VAL A 56 10.57 -6.90 -4.28
CA VAL A 56 11.64 -6.39 -5.16
C VAL A 56 13.00 -6.23 -4.47
N HIS A 57 13.02 -6.10 -3.15
CA HIS A 57 14.24 -6.00 -2.34
C HIS A 57 15.00 -7.34 -2.25
N ILE A 58 14.27 -8.45 -2.42
CA ILE A 58 14.84 -9.81 -2.48
C ILE A 58 15.10 -10.17 -3.94
N SER A 59 14.04 -10.19 -4.76
CA SER A 59 14.12 -10.60 -6.16
C SER A 59 13.41 -9.61 -7.09
N PHE A 60 14.17 -8.96 -7.96
CA PHE A 60 13.64 -8.04 -8.96
C PHE A 60 13.36 -8.76 -10.29
N VAL A 61 12.08 -8.99 -10.59
CA VAL A 61 11.63 -9.84 -11.71
C VAL A 61 11.29 -9.01 -12.96
N ARG A 62 11.78 -9.44 -14.13
CA ARG A 62 11.44 -8.88 -15.45
C ARG A 62 11.15 -9.97 -16.48
N SER A 63 10.42 -9.63 -17.54
CA SER A 63 10.25 -10.43 -18.76
C SER A 63 11.26 -9.98 -19.81
N LEU A 64 12.00 -10.92 -20.38
CA LEU A 64 12.96 -10.63 -21.46
C LEU A 64 12.29 -9.98 -22.69
N ASN A 65 11.01 -10.30 -22.92
CA ASN A 65 10.28 -9.91 -24.14
C ASN A 65 9.30 -8.75 -23.92
N LEU A 66 8.88 -8.49 -22.68
CA LEU A 66 7.80 -7.53 -22.38
C LEU A 66 8.26 -6.31 -21.59
N ASP A 67 9.39 -6.40 -20.90
CA ASP A 67 9.91 -5.32 -20.06
C ASP A 67 11.14 -4.67 -20.69
N SER A 68 11.30 -3.37 -20.44
CA SER A 68 12.51 -2.64 -20.79
C SER A 68 13.65 -2.94 -19.81
N PHE A 69 14.87 -2.98 -20.34
CA PHE A 69 16.10 -3.21 -19.58
C PHE A 69 17.01 -1.99 -19.70
N SER A 70 17.61 -1.59 -18.57
CA SER A 70 18.77 -0.70 -18.64
C SER A 70 20.02 -1.49 -19.03
N GLU A 71 21.02 -0.81 -19.60
CA GLU A 71 22.28 -1.44 -19.97
C GLU A 71 22.92 -2.18 -18.79
N LYS A 72 22.92 -1.58 -17.60
CA LYS A 72 23.41 -2.23 -16.38
C LYS A 72 22.66 -3.52 -16.05
N GLN A 73 21.34 -3.56 -16.25
CA GLN A 73 20.54 -4.77 -16.02
C GLN A 73 20.85 -5.86 -17.04
N VAL A 74 21.09 -5.50 -18.30
CA VAL A 74 21.55 -6.45 -19.33
C VAL A 74 22.91 -7.02 -18.93
N GLN A 75 23.85 -6.19 -18.49
CA GLN A 75 25.17 -6.66 -18.03
C GLN A 75 25.06 -7.56 -16.79
N THR A 76 24.18 -7.25 -15.84
CA THR A 76 23.90 -8.14 -14.70
C THR A 76 23.38 -9.50 -15.14
N MET A 77 22.48 -9.56 -16.12
CA MET A 77 22.00 -10.83 -16.66
C MET A 77 23.11 -11.61 -17.40
N LYS A 78 24.00 -10.92 -18.11
CA LYS A 78 25.15 -11.53 -18.82
C LYS A 78 26.22 -12.06 -17.86
N ALA A 79 26.42 -11.41 -16.70
CA ALA A 79 27.39 -11.82 -15.67
C ALA A 79 26.85 -12.89 -14.71
N GLY A 80 25.57 -13.26 -14.82
CA GLY A 80 24.89 -14.26 -14.00
C GLY A 80 24.92 -15.65 -14.60
N GLY A 81 23.80 -16.38 -14.46
CA GLY A 81 23.63 -17.76 -14.90
C GLY A 81 22.96 -18.62 -13.83
N ASN A 82 22.07 -19.51 -14.25
CA ASN A 82 21.33 -20.38 -13.34
C ASN A 82 22.23 -21.38 -12.62
N ASP A 83 23.18 -21.98 -13.33
CA ASP A 83 24.11 -22.93 -12.69
C ASP A 83 25.05 -22.19 -11.72
N GLU A 84 25.55 -21.02 -12.12
CA GLU A 84 26.41 -20.19 -11.27
C GLU A 84 25.73 -19.84 -9.94
N CYS A 85 24.49 -19.33 -9.99
CA CYS A 85 23.72 -18.99 -8.80
C CYS A 85 23.41 -20.23 -7.95
N ASN A 86 22.92 -21.31 -8.55
CA ASN A 86 22.56 -22.52 -7.82
C ASN A 86 23.77 -23.22 -7.19
N ASN A 87 24.91 -23.27 -7.89
CA ASN A 87 26.15 -23.86 -7.37
C ASN A 87 26.71 -23.02 -6.21
N TYR A 88 26.61 -21.70 -6.29
CA TYR A 88 27.00 -20.83 -5.19
C TYR A 88 26.14 -21.07 -3.93
N LEU A 89 24.82 -21.05 -4.09
CA LEU A 89 23.88 -21.29 -2.99
C LEU A 89 24.04 -22.68 -2.37
N LEU A 90 24.33 -23.69 -3.19
CA LEU A 90 24.58 -25.05 -2.74
C LEU A 90 25.90 -25.15 -1.95
N SER A 91 27.00 -24.58 -2.46
CA SER A 91 28.32 -24.69 -1.84
C SER A 91 28.50 -23.87 -0.57
N HIS A 92 27.83 -22.71 -0.46
CA HIS A 92 28.01 -21.78 0.67
C HIS A 92 26.88 -21.85 1.70
N GLY A 93 25.72 -22.41 1.34
CA GLY A 93 24.56 -22.51 2.22
C GLY A 93 23.93 -23.90 2.32
N SER A 94 24.43 -24.90 1.58
CA SER A 94 23.77 -26.20 1.41
C SER A 94 22.31 -26.09 0.93
N ILE A 95 22.00 -25.04 0.18
CA ILE A 95 20.65 -24.73 -0.30
C ILE A 95 20.43 -25.48 -1.62
N ALA A 96 19.60 -26.53 -1.57
CA ALA A 96 19.25 -27.32 -2.74
C ALA A 96 18.39 -26.52 -3.73
N THR A 97 18.45 -26.89 -5.02
CA THR A 97 17.78 -26.16 -6.10
C THR A 97 16.25 -26.11 -5.94
N ASP A 98 15.66 -27.16 -5.37
CA ASP A 98 14.24 -27.36 -5.12
C ASP A 98 13.72 -26.70 -3.83
N THR A 99 14.60 -26.05 -3.05
CA THR A 99 14.24 -25.27 -1.87
C THR A 99 13.18 -24.22 -2.24
N PRO A 100 12.12 -24.03 -1.43
CA PRO A 100 11.15 -22.98 -1.65
C PRO A 100 11.80 -21.61 -1.85
N ALA A 101 11.31 -20.84 -2.83
CA ALA A 101 11.92 -19.56 -3.21
C ALA A 101 12.06 -18.56 -2.04
N SER A 102 11.17 -18.62 -1.04
CA SER A 102 11.30 -17.81 0.18
C SER A 102 12.61 -18.07 0.90
N ASP A 103 12.92 -19.34 1.12
CA ASP A 103 14.03 -19.74 1.97
C ASP A 103 15.34 -19.74 1.16
N LYS A 104 15.24 -20.04 -0.14
CA LYS A 104 16.35 -20.06 -1.09
C LYS A 104 16.97 -18.67 -1.30
N TYR A 105 16.14 -17.61 -1.35
CA TYR A 105 16.60 -16.26 -1.71
C TYR A 105 16.56 -15.25 -0.55
N ASN A 106 15.83 -15.53 0.53
CA ASN A 106 15.78 -14.66 1.71
C ASN A 106 16.72 -15.14 2.81
N ASN A 107 18.02 -15.17 2.53
CA ASN A 107 19.03 -15.55 3.50
C ASN A 107 20.35 -14.78 3.28
N PRO A 108 21.25 -14.76 4.27
CA PRO A 108 22.53 -14.03 4.17
C PRO A 108 23.42 -14.48 3.00
N VAL A 109 23.39 -15.77 2.64
CA VAL A 109 24.21 -16.32 1.54
C VAL A 109 23.73 -15.77 0.20
N ALA A 110 22.40 -15.74 -0.01
CA ALA A 110 21.79 -15.15 -1.19
C ALA A 110 22.02 -13.64 -1.29
N GLU A 111 22.00 -12.91 -0.16
CA GLU A 111 22.32 -11.48 -0.15
C GLU A 111 23.78 -11.21 -0.51
N LEU A 112 24.71 -12.04 -0.02
CA LEU A 112 26.12 -11.94 -0.39
C LEU A 112 26.32 -12.20 -1.89
N TYR A 113 25.62 -13.19 -2.46
CA TYR A 113 25.66 -13.45 -3.89
C TYR A 113 25.22 -12.24 -4.72
N LYS A 114 24.15 -11.54 -4.32
CA LYS A 114 23.72 -10.29 -4.99
C LYS A 114 24.83 -9.24 -5.01
N LEU A 115 25.55 -9.09 -3.89
CA LEU A 115 26.66 -8.14 -3.81
C LEU A 115 27.84 -8.58 -4.69
N ARG A 116 28.15 -9.87 -4.75
CA ARG A 116 29.18 -10.42 -5.65
C ARG A 116 28.84 -10.21 -7.12
N LEU A 117 27.61 -10.53 -7.52
CA LEU A 117 27.15 -10.31 -8.89
C LEU A 117 27.19 -8.82 -9.27
N LYS A 118 26.83 -7.93 -8.34
CA LYS A 118 26.98 -6.48 -8.54
C LYS A 118 28.44 -6.07 -8.71
N ALA A 119 29.34 -6.60 -7.87
CA ALA A 119 30.77 -6.31 -7.94
C ALA A 119 31.38 -6.75 -9.29
N ARG A 120 30.99 -7.93 -9.80
CA ARG A 120 31.40 -8.44 -11.13
C ARG A 120 31.05 -7.44 -12.25
N VAL A 121 29.82 -6.93 -12.24
CA VAL A 121 29.34 -5.98 -13.26
C VAL A 121 30.03 -4.63 -13.14
N GLU A 122 30.36 -4.21 -11.92
CA GLU A 122 31.02 -2.93 -11.64
C GLU A 122 32.55 -3.00 -11.73
N GLY A 123 33.12 -4.19 -11.97
CA GLY A 123 34.58 -4.40 -12.03
C GLY A 123 35.28 -4.18 -10.69
N THR A 124 34.56 -4.32 -9.57
CA THR A 124 35.10 -4.16 -8.22
C THR A 124 35.40 -5.53 -7.58
N PRO A 125 36.29 -5.60 -6.57
CA PRO A 125 36.59 -6.87 -5.89
C PRO A 125 35.33 -7.51 -5.30
N GLU A 126 35.13 -8.81 -5.56
CA GLU A 126 33.98 -9.54 -5.02
C GLU A 126 34.05 -9.64 -3.48
N PRO A 127 33.00 -9.21 -2.75
CA PRO A 127 32.98 -9.32 -1.29
C PRO A 127 32.92 -10.79 -0.85
N THR A 128 33.74 -11.14 0.14
CA THR A 128 33.77 -12.46 0.78
C THR A 128 32.80 -12.59 1.95
N GLU A 129 32.41 -11.45 2.54
CA GLU A 129 31.52 -11.39 3.70
C GLU A 129 30.50 -10.26 3.51
N LEU A 130 29.37 -10.38 4.19
CA LEU A 130 28.43 -9.27 4.26
C LEU A 130 29.06 -8.11 5.03
N PRO A 131 28.83 -6.85 4.60
CA PRO A 131 29.39 -5.69 5.29
C PRO A 131 29.01 -5.73 6.77
N SER A 132 30.02 -5.64 7.64
CA SER A 132 29.83 -5.68 9.09
C SER A 132 28.84 -4.60 9.50
N ARG A 133 27.71 -5.01 10.06
CA ARG A 133 26.72 -4.11 10.64
C ARG A 133 27.43 -3.28 11.72
N SER A 134 27.66 -1.99 11.49
CA SER A 134 28.20 -1.10 12.51
C SER A 134 27.30 -1.19 13.74
N LYS A 135 27.87 -1.42 14.93
CA LYS A 135 27.15 -1.64 16.19
C LYS A 135 26.15 -0.50 16.45
N SER A 136 24.88 -0.76 16.13
CA SER A 136 23.72 -0.03 16.62
C SER A 136 22.66 -1.07 17.00
N ASN A 137 22.56 -1.31 18.30
CA ASN A 137 21.52 -2.03 19.06
C ASN A 137 20.93 -3.30 18.43
N ASP A 138 21.47 -4.43 18.89
CA ASP A 138 20.83 -5.75 18.86
C ASP A 138 19.45 -5.70 19.54
N TYR A 139 18.38 -5.72 18.74
CA TYR A 139 17.11 -6.30 19.18
C TYR A 139 17.16 -7.79 18.84
N LYS A 140 17.15 -8.62 19.89
CA LYS A 140 17.02 -10.07 19.81
C LYS A 140 15.91 -10.45 18.82
N LEU A 141 16.29 -11.17 17.76
CA LEU A 141 15.39 -11.97 16.96
C LEU A 141 14.60 -12.87 17.91
N PHE A 142 13.28 -12.68 17.99
CA PHE A 142 12.42 -13.62 18.67
C PHE A 142 12.52 -14.97 17.96
N SER A 143 13.16 -15.91 18.66
CA SER A 143 13.10 -17.34 18.41
C SER A 143 11.67 -17.77 18.07
N SER A 144 11.57 -18.51 16.97
CA SER A 144 10.47 -19.41 16.62
C SER A 144 9.84 -20.07 17.85
N GLN A 145 8.56 -19.77 18.12
CA GLN A 145 7.72 -20.66 18.91
C GLN A 145 7.08 -21.67 17.96
N LYS A 146 7.26 -22.96 18.26
CA LYS A 146 6.59 -24.08 17.59
C LYS A 146 5.06 -23.90 17.70
N PRO A 147 4.27 -24.33 16.70
CA PRO A 147 2.82 -24.32 16.82
C PRO A 147 2.39 -25.35 17.87
N VAL A 148 1.73 -24.86 18.93
CA VAL A 148 0.99 -25.72 19.86
C VAL A 148 -0.29 -26.15 19.14
N ARG A 149 -0.42 -27.45 18.86
CA ARG A 149 -1.66 -28.07 18.43
C ARG A 149 -2.64 -28.06 19.60
N GLY A 150 -3.56 -27.09 19.61
CA GLY A 150 -4.75 -27.12 20.45
C GLY A 150 -5.96 -27.48 19.60
N THR A 151 -6.49 -28.69 19.75
CA THR A 151 -7.82 -29.07 19.28
C THR A 151 -8.85 -28.28 20.09
N LEU A 152 -9.47 -27.28 19.45
CA LEU A 152 -10.64 -26.57 19.99
C LEU A 152 -11.89 -27.37 19.65
N ASP A 153 -12.46 -27.98 20.68
CA ASP A 153 -13.72 -28.71 20.63
C ASP A 153 -14.89 -27.70 20.48
N LEU A 154 -15.58 -27.76 19.34
CA LEU A 154 -16.67 -26.86 18.95
C LEU A 154 -18.03 -27.47 19.28
N THR A 155 -18.24 -27.88 20.52
CA THR A 155 -19.58 -28.25 20.99
C THR A 155 -20.03 -27.34 22.12
N ASN A 156 -21.10 -26.59 21.83
CA ASN A 156 -21.96 -25.84 22.74
C ASN A 156 -21.43 -24.54 23.33
N THR A 157 -21.69 -23.43 22.63
CA THR A 157 -22.19 -22.21 23.26
C THR A 157 -22.97 -21.39 22.23
N THR A 158 -24.21 -21.06 22.53
CA THR A 158 -25.01 -20.06 21.81
C THR A 158 -24.30 -18.69 21.84
N PRO A 159 -24.21 -17.95 20.73
CA PRO A 159 -23.51 -16.67 20.71
C PRO A 159 -24.34 -15.58 21.39
N SER A 160 -23.70 -14.82 22.28
CA SER A 160 -24.28 -13.65 22.95
C SER A 160 -24.49 -12.47 21.98
N PRO A 161 -25.44 -11.55 22.27
CA PRO A 161 -25.87 -10.47 21.35
C PRO A 161 -24.77 -9.47 20.93
N ASN A 162 -23.58 -9.52 21.52
CA ASN A 162 -22.47 -8.61 21.21
C ASN A 162 -21.75 -8.93 19.88
N ILE A 163 -21.74 -10.20 19.43
CA ILE A 163 -21.07 -10.57 18.17
C ILE A 163 -21.90 -10.13 16.97
N VAL A 164 -23.23 -10.24 17.05
CA VAL A 164 -24.14 -9.77 15.99
C VAL A 164 -24.06 -8.25 15.84
N SER A 165 -24.00 -7.49 16.95
CA SER A 165 -23.80 -6.03 16.93
C SER A 165 -22.44 -5.62 16.36
N ALA A 166 -21.37 -6.39 16.65
CA ALA A 166 -20.04 -6.17 16.09
C ALA A 166 -19.98 -6.48 14.58
N CYS A 167 -20.64 -7.56 14.13
CA CYS A 167 -20.76 -7.92 12.72
C CYS A 167 -21.62 -6.93 11.93
N VAL A 168 -22.73 -6.43 12.50
CA VAL A 168 -23.58 -5.40 11.89
C VAL A 168 -22.84 -4.05 11.83
N SER A 169 -22.03 -3.73 12.84
CA SER A 169 -21.20 -2.53 12.83
C SER A 169 -20.05 -2.64 11.82
N ALA A 170 -19.38 -3.80 11.75
CA ALA A 170 -18.40 -4.08 10.69
C ALA A 170 -19.06 -3.95 9.31
N TYR A 171 -20.21 -4.59 9.09
CA TYR A 171 -20.98 -4.48 7.85
C TYR A 171 -21.35 -3.03 7.49
N LYS A 172 -21.79 -2.22 8.46
CA LYS A 172 -22.13 -0.79 8.27
C LYS A 172 -20.94 0.12 7.97
N TYR A 173 -19.73 -0.20 8.46
CA TYR A 173 -18.57 0.71 8.34
C TYR A 173 -17.47 0.20 7.39
N THR A 174 -17.46 -1.07 6.99
CA THR A 174 -16.49 -1.62 6.02
C THR A 174 -17.13 -2.06 4.70
N LEU A 175 -18.38 -2.54 4.70
CA LEU A 175 -19.05 -3.10 3.51
C LEU A 175 -20.15 -2.18 2.96
N TRP A 176 -20.87 -1.41 3.79
CA TRP A 176 -21.95 -0.52 3.36
C TRP A 176 -21.52 0.63 2.42
N PRO A 177 -20.35 1.28 2.60
CA PRO A 177 -19.84 2.24 1.61
C PRO A 177 -19.49 1.58 0.26
N LEU A 178 -19.30 0.26 0.26
CA LEU A 178 -19.05 -0.56 -0.93
C LEU A 178 -20.34 -1.20 -1.48
N ALA A 179 -21.47 -1.15 -0.75
CA ALA A 179 -22.71 -1.80 -1.17
C ALA A 179 -23.28 -1.23 -2.49
N PRO A 180 -23.26 0.10 -2.75
CA PRO A 180 -23.63 0.65 -4.06
C PRO A 180 -22.67 0.20 -5.18
N ILE A 181 -21.38 0.01 -4.87
CA ILE A 181 -20.34 -0.49 -5.80
C ILE A 181 -20.56 -1.98 -6.10
N MET A 182 -21.03 -2.76 -5.12
CA MET A 182 -21.41 -4.16 -5.30
C MET A 182 -22.69 -4.30 -6.14
N ILE A 183 -23.67 -3.40 -5.97
CA ILE A 183 -24.95 -3.43 -6.69
C ILE A 183 -24.78 -3.13 -8.19
N ASP A 184 -23.93 -2.17 -8.55
CA ASP A 184 -23.73 -1.79 -9.95
C ASP A 184 -22.87 -2.79 -10.74
N GLN A 185 -21.80 -3.33 -10.13
CA GLN A 185 -20.95 -4.37 -10.76
C GLN A 185 -21.63 -5.73 -10.93
N LEU A 186 -22.72 -5.99 -10.21
CA LEU A 186 -23.52 -7.22 -10.31
C LEU A 186 -24.68 -7.11 -11.32
N SER A 187 -24.98 -5.92 -11.85
CA SER A 187 -26.07 -5.72 -12.82
C SER A 187 -25.74 -6.18 -14.25
N HIS A 188 -24.45 -6.28 -14.60
CA HIS A 188 -23.97 -6.54 -15.97
C HIS A 188 -23.67 -8.01 -16.31
N LYS A 189 -23.96 -8.96 -15.41
CA LYS A 189 -23.84 -10.40 -15.71
C LYS A 189 -25.15 -11.09 -15.40
N HIS A 190 -25.68 -11.85 -16.36
CA HIS A 190 -26.90 -12.67 -16.30
C HIS A 190 -26.90 -13.81 -15.24
N GLN A 191 -26.25 -13.62 -14.08
CA GLN A 191 -26.24 -14.57 -12.96
C GLN A 191 -26.92 -13.98 -11.71
N ILE A 192 -27.84 -13.03 -11.90
CA ILE A 192 -28.53 -12.32 -10.81
C ILE A 192 -29.50 -13.23 -10.03
N MET A 193 -30.06 -14.28 -10.64
CA MET A 193 -31.05 -15.11 -9.94
C MET A 193 -30.48 -16.01 -8.84
N SER A 194 -29.18 -16.33 -8.84
CA SER A 194 -28.62 -17.28 -7.88
C SER A 194 -28.11 -16.62 -6.59
N LEU A 195 -27.51 -15.43 -6.66
CA LEU A 195 -26.92 -14.76 -5.49
C LEU A 195 -27.92 -13.90 -4.70
N PHE A 196 -28.84 -13.21 -5.37
CA PHE A 196 -29.99 -12.58 -4.69
C PHE A 196 -30.92 -13.63 -4.10
N GLY A 197 -31.13 -14.75 -4.82
CA GLY A 197 -31.82 -15.93 -4.30
C GLY A 197 -31.16 -16.44 -3.01
N LEU A 198 -29.84 -16.61 -2.99
CA LEU A 198 -29.13 -17.07 -1.79
C LEU A 198 -29.15 -16.06 -0.63
N ALA A 199 -28.94 -14.77 -0.86
CA ALA A 199 -28.95 -13.76 0.19
C ALA A 199 -30.35 -13.53 0.80
N SER A 200 -31.39 -13.52 -0.04
CA SER A 200 -32.79 -13.50 0.42
C SER A 200 -33.19 -14.82 1.10
N MET A 201 -32.68 -15.96 0.65
CA MET A 201 -32.87 -17.25 1.34
C MET A 201 -32.16 -17.29 2.70
N VAL A 202 -30.98 -16.69 2.85
CA VAL A 202 -30.27 -16.58 4.13
C VAL A 202 -31.00 -15.63 5.09
N GLY A 203 -31.51 -14.50 4.59
CA GLY A 203 -32.35 -13.59 5.37
C GLY A 203 -33.66 -14.23 5.83
N ALA A 204 -34.36 -14.92 4.92
CA ALA A 204 -35.60 -15.63 5.23
C ALA A 204 -35.37 -16.84 6.16
N ALA A 205 -34.28 -17.58 5.98
CA ALA A 205 -33.90 -18.69 6.86
C ALA A 205 -33.53 -18.19 8.27
N THR A 206 -32.86 -17.05 8.39
CA THR A 206 -32.54 -16.44 9.69
C THR A 206 -33.81 -16.02 10.44
N ILE A 207 -34.78 -15.41 9.75
CA ILE A 207 -36.08 -15.01 10.33
C ILE A 207 -36.93 -16.24 10.70
N ALA A 208 -36.91 -17.29 9.87
CA ALA A 208 -37.62 -18.54 10.12
C ALA A 208 -37.04 -19.34 11.31
N VAL A 209 -35.72 -19.27 11.53
CA VAL A 209 -35.04 -19.90 12.68
C VAL A 209 -35.32 -19.16 13.99
N THR A 210 -35.52 -17.84 13.97
CA THR A 210 -35.86 -17.07 15.18
C THR A 210 -37.34 -17.17 15.61
N THR A 211 -38.21 -17.79 14.82
CA THR A 211 -39.67 -17.74 15.03
C THR A 211 -40.36 -19.10 15.25
N ARG A 212 -39.65 -20.25 15.24
CA ARG A 212 -40.28 -21.58 15.46
C ARG A 212 -39.47 -22.50 16.38
N PRO A 213 -40.13 -23.40 17.17
CA PRO A 213 -39.43 -24.31 18.06
C PRO A 213 -38.71 -25.43 17.29
N ALA A 214 -37.52 -25.76 17.76
CA ALA A 214 -36.58 -26.66 17.09
C ALA A 214 -37.09 -28.10 16.99
N THR A 215 -37.31 -28.57 15.76
CA THR A 215 -37.24 -29.99 15.41
C THR A 215 -36.05 -30.21 14.47
N THR A 216 -35.58 -31.45 14.39
CA THR A 216 -34.29 -31.96 13.86
C THR A 216 -33.84 -31.41 12.49
N LEU A 217 -34.71 -30.73 11.75
CA LEU A 217 -34.39 -29.97 10.54
C LEU A 217 -33.51 -28.73 10.79
N SER A 218 -33.48 -28.18 12.02
CA SER A 218 -32.73 -26.95 12.32
C SER A 218 -31.21 -27.14 12.22
N LYS A 219 -30.67 -28.29 12.64
CA LYS A 219 -29.22 -28.52 12.73
C LYS A 219 -28.55 -28.67 11.36
N VAL A 220 -29.27 -29.22 10.37
CA VAL A 220 -28.75 -29.37 8.99
C VAL A 220 -28.77 -28.02 8.27
N VAL A 221 -29.85 -27.25 8.45
CA VAL A 221 -29.97 -25.89 7.90
C VAL A 221 -28.94 -24.95 8.55
N GLU A 222 -28.72 -25.04 9.86
CA GLU A 222 -27.74 -24.24 10.59
C GLU A 222 -26.30 -24.59 10.19
N ARG A 223 -25.99 -25.87 9.94
CA ARG A 223 -24.69 -26.29 9.38
C ARG A 223 -24.49 -25.83 7.94
N LEU A 224 -25.51 -25.92 7.08
CA LEU A 224 -25.45 -25.42 5.71
C LEU A 224 -25.27 -23.90 5.66
N CYS A 225 -26.01 -23.14 6.48
CA CYS A 225 -25.82 -21.70 6.63
C CYS A 225 -24.42 -21.39 7.18
N GLY A 226 -23.91 -22.15 8.14
CA GLY A 226 -22.55 -22.00 8.66
C GLY A 226 -21.46 -22.28 7.61
N VAL A 227 -21.65 -23.30 6.77
CA VAL A 227 -20.72 -23.63 5.66
C VAL A 227 -20.77 -22.57 4.57
N VAL A 228 -21.95 -22.08 4.19
CA VAL A 228 -22.09 -21.01 3.19
C VAL A 228 -21.54 -19.68 3.70
N THR A 229 -21.82 -19.34 4.97
CA THR A 229 -21.28 -18.13 5.62
C THR A 229 -19.78 -18.22 5.80
N GLY A 230 -19.26 -19.38 6.24
CA GLY A 230 -17.82 -19.64 6.35
C GLY A 230 -17.11 -19.64 5.00
N SER A 231 -17.76 -20.14 3.95
CA SER A 231 -17.23 -20.11 2.57
C SER A 231 -17.22 -18.68 2.01
N LEU A 232 -18.25 -17.86 2.29
CA LEU A 232 -18.25 -16.43 1.95
C LEU A 232 -17.17 -15.64 2.71
N ILE A 233 -16.91 -15.99 3.98
CA ILE A 233 -15.87 -15.36 4.82
C ILE A 233 -14.44 -15.79 4.42
N LEU A 234 -14.25 -17.01 3.89
CA LEU A 234 -12.92 -17.49 3.48
C LEU A 234 -12.63 -17.24 2.00
N VAL A 235 -13.59 -17.50 1.13
CA VAL A 235 -13.43 -17.40 -0.34
C VAL A 235 -13.69 -15.98 -0.82
N GLY A 236 -14.63 -15.25 -0.21
CA GLY A 236 -14.95 -13.86 -0.57
C GLY A 236 -13.74 -12.93 -0.41
N PRO A 237 -13.12 -12.85 0.78
CA PRO A 237 -11.89 -12.06 0.99
C PRO A 237 -10.69 -12.54 0.18
N ALA A 238 -10.57 -13.83 -0.14
CA ALA A 238 -9.50 -14.33 -1.00
C ALA A 238 -9.69 -13.94 -2.48
N LEU A 239 -10.92 -14.00 -2.98
CA LEU A 239 -11.27 -13.55 -4.33
C LEU A 239 -11.22 -12.02 -4.44
N MET A 240 -11.73 -11.29 -3.44
CA MET A 240 -11.59 -9.84 -3.34
C MET A 240 -10.13 -9.45 -3.20
N GLY A 241 -9.33 -10.13 -2.37
CA GLY A 241 -7.90 -9.87 -2.22
C GLY A 241 -7.13 -10.03 -3.54
N ARG A 242 -7.45 -11.08 -4.32
CA ARG A 242 -6.90 -11.28 -5.67
C ARG A 242 -7.33 -10.21 -6.66
N ASP A 243 -8.60 -9.78 -6.62
CA ASP A 243 -9.11 -8.75 -7.52
C ASP A 243 -8.60 -7.34 -7.15
N PHE A 244 -8.48 -7.03 -5.86
CA PHE A 244 -7.85 -5.81 -5.34
C PHE A 244 -6.36 -5.76 -5.71
N GLN A 245 -5.62 -6.88 -5.62
CA GLN A 245 -4.22 -6.94 -6.06
C GLN A 245 -4.07 -6.67 -7.56
N ARG A 246 -5.00 -7.11 -8.40
CA ARG A 246 -5.00 -6.85 -9.85
C ARG A 246 -5.36 -5.40 -10.20
N ARG A 247 -6.07 -4.70 -9.33
CA ARG A 247 -6.54 -3.31 -9.52
C ARG A 247 -5.66 -2.27 -8.82
N ARG A 248 -4.49 -2.69 -8.35
CA ARG A 248 -3.45 -1.83 -7.80
C ARG A 248 -3.00 -0.81 -8.85
N LEU A 249 -2.89 0.44 -8.42
CA LEU A 249 -2.42 1.55 -9.24
C LEU A 249 -0.96 1.80 -8.89
N GLU A 250 -0.07 1.57 -9.85
CA GLU A 250 1.35 1.85 -9.68
C GLU A 250 1.64 3.35 -9.84
N ALA A 251 2.68 3.81 -9.15
CA ALA A 251 3.23 5.14 -9.36
C ALA A 251 3.81 5.23 -10.78
N PHE A 252 3.58 6.34 -11.47
CA PHE A 252 4.27 6.59 -12.72
C PHE A 252 5.74 6.91 -12.49
N SER A 253 6.60 6.51 -13.44
CA SER A 253 8.06 6.70 -13.35
C SER A 253 8.47 8.11 -12.93
N PRO A 254 7.89 9.21 -13.46
CA PRO A 254 8.31 10.55 -13.04
C PRO A 254 8.13 10.84 -11.54
N ALA A 255 7.14 10.20 -10.87
CA ALA A 255 6.98 10.35 -9.42
C ALA A 255 8.04 9.57 -8.64
N VAL A 256 8.37 8.36 -9.10
CA VAL A 256 9.43 7.53 -8.52
C VAL A 256 10.81 8.15 -8.75
N ASP A 257 11.01 8.73 -9.93
CA ASP A 257 12.24 9.42 -10.33
C ASP A 257 12.43 10.68 -9.48
N ASP A 258 11.38 11.49 -9.26
CA ASP A 258 11.44 12.66 -8.36
C ASP A 258 11.87 12.24 -6.94
N PHE A 259 11.25 11.19 -6.38
CA PHE A 259 11.67 10.65 -5.08
C PHE A 259 13.13 10.21 -5.07
N THR A 260 13.55 9.51 -6.12
CA THR A 260 14.92 9.00 -6.24
C THR A 260 15.92 10.14 -6.33
N GLN A 261 15.65 11.17 -7.13
CA GLN A 261 16.49 12.36 -7.23
C GLN A 261 16.58 13.11 -5.90
N ARG A 262 15.46 13.23 -5.16
CA ARG A 262 15.48 13.81 -3.82
C ARG A 262 16.30 12.98 -2.84
N CYS A 263 16.24 11.65 -2.91
CA CYS A 263 17.11 10.79 -2.11
C CYS A 263 18.60 11.04 -2.42
N LEU A 264 18.96 11.13 -3.71
CA LEU A 264 20.34 11.44 -4.13
C LEU A 264 20.79 12.82 -3.65
N ALA A 265 19.89 13.79 -3.62
CA ALA A 265 20.14 15.14 -3.11
C ALA A 265 20.09 15.23 -1.56
N GLY A 266 19.88 14.13 -0.84
CA GLY A 266 19.71 14.14 0.63
C GLY A 266 18.42 14.84 1.10
N ARG A 267 17.49 15.13 0.19
CA ARG A 267 16.19 15.79 0.45
C ARG A 267 15.05 14.82 0.70
N SER A 268 15.29 13.52 0.54
CA SER A 268 14.37 12.46 0.95
C SER A 268 15.11 11.26 1.52
N LYS A 269 14.42 10.45 2.32
CA LYS A 269 14.96 9.21 2.87
C LYS A 269 13.91 8.11 2.90
N ARG A 270 14.34 6.90 2.57
CA ARG A 270 13.51 5.70 2.65
C ARG A 270 13.61 5.00 3.99
N ASN A 271 12.45 4.77 4.60
CA ASN A 271 12.31 4.09 5.89
C ASN A 271 11.34 2.90 5.75
N LEU A 272 11.35 2.01 6.75
CA LEU A 272 10.48 0.84 6.75
C LEU A 272 9.02 1.27 7.00
N GLY A 273 8.21 1.25 5.95
CA GLY A 273 6.78 1.55 6.03
C GLY A 273 6.42 3.01 5.82
N TYR A 274 7.38 3.89 5.50
CA TYR A 274 7.13 5.29 5.15
C TYR A 274 8.35 5.94 4.50
N GLU A 275 8.11 7.04 3.81
CA GLU A 275 9.12 7.87 3.17
C GLU A 275 9.15 9.24 3.85
N VAL A 276 10.33 9.84 3.96
CA VAL A 276 10.51 11.18 4.53
C VAL A 276 10.96 12.15 3.45
N PHE A 277 10.37 13.34 3.40
CA PHE A 277 10.82 14.46 2.58
C PHE A 277 11.24 15.60 3.50
N PHE A 278 12.50 16.00 3.39
CA PHE A 278 13.09 17.05 4.19
C PHE A 278 12.87 18.41 3.54
N PRO A 279 12.48 19.43 4.32
CA PRO A 279 12.50 20.79 3.85
C PRO A 279 13.90 21.24 3.42
N PRO A 280 14.01 22.31 2.64
CA PRO A 280 15.31 22.90 2.35
C PRO A 280 16.01 23.31 3.65
N ASN A 281 17.32 23.09 3.71
CA ASN A 281 18.19 23.49 4.82
C ASN A 281 17.90 22.82 6.19
N VAL A 282 17.18 21.70 6.21
CA VAL A 282 16.99 20.91 7.44
C VAL A 282 18.03 19.81 7.55
N SER A 283 18.73 19.78 8.69
CA SER A 283 19.73 18.81 9.09
C SER A 283 19.28 18.02 10.32
N ILE A 284 20.03 16.97 10.65
CA ILE A 284 19.84 16.19 11.88
C ILE A 284 19.97 17.11 13.09
N GLY A 285 19.00 17.08 13.99
CA GLY A 285 18.96 17.93 15.20
C GLY A 285 18.11 19.19 15.06
N ASP A 286 17.65 19.53 13.86
CA ASP A 286 16.91 20.77 13.64
C ASP A 286 15.47 20.73 14.16
N THR A 287 14.93 21.91 14.43
CA THR A 287 13.49 22.09 14.71
C THR A 287 12.79 22.63 13.48
N VAL A 288 11.73 21.96 13.04
CA VAL A 288 10.83 22.40 11.98
C VAL A 288 9.55 22.96 12.58
N ASP A 289 8.97 23.97 11.93
CA ASP A 289 7.70 24.54 12.40
C ASP A 289 6.54 23.55 12.25
N HIS A 290 6.49 22.85 11.11
CA HIS A 290 5.39 21.96 10.77
C HIS A 290 5.87 20.63 10.19
N ALA A 291 5.27 19.54 10.67
CA ALA A 291 5.40 18.21 10.10
C ALA A 291 4.04 17.60 9.78
N ILE A 292 3.92 16.90 8.65
CA ILE A 292 2.68 16.24 8.25
C ILE A 292 2.90 14.73 8.04
N VAL A 293 2.00 13.92 8.60
CA VAL A 293 1.86 12.50 8.26
C VAL A 293 0.74 12.36 7.23
N PHE A 294 1.12 11.89 6.04
CA PHE A 294 0.24 11.78 4.87
C PHE A 294 -0.05 10.31 4.53
N TYR A 295 -1.33 9.96 4.47
CA TYR A 295 -1.80 8.64 4.10
C TYR A 295 -2.24 8.57 2.63
N PRO A 296 -1.72 7.61 1.84
CA PRO A 296 -2.05 7.49 0.42
C PRO A 296 -3.49 6.97 0.20
N GLY A 297 -3.98 7.13 -1.02
CA GLY A 297 -5.26 6.58 -1.46
C GLY A 297 -5.27 5.05 -1.49
N MET A 298 -6.47 4.47 -1.50
CA MET A 298 -6.66 3.02 -1.57
C MET A 298 -6.13 2.46 -2.89
N LEU A 299 -5.41 1.33 -2.85
CA LEU A 299 -4.81 0.66 -4.02
C LEU A 299 -3.71 1.44 -4.75
N VAL A 300 -3.42 2.67 -4.36
CA VAL A 300 -2.40 3.52 -4.98
C VAL A 300 -1.05 3.26 -4.33
N ASP A 301 0.00 3.09 -5.14
CA ASP A 301 1.37 3.13 -4.66
C ASP A 301 1.64 4.49 -4.01
N HIS A 302 2.04 4.48 -2.75
CA HIS A 302 2.42 5.68 -2.01
C HIS A 302 3.40 6.58 -2.77
N LEU A 303 4.36 6.05 -3.53
CA LEU A 303 5.31 6.87 -4.29
C LEU A 303 4.65 7.72 -5.39
N ALA A 304 3.40 7.44 -5.76
CA ALA A 304 2.65 8.28 -6.68
C ALA A 304 2.42 9.69 -6.13
N TYR A 305 2.51 9.89 -4.82
CA TYR A 305 2.40 11.21 -4.18
C TYR A 305 3.75 11.90 -4.01
N ALA A 306 4.87 11.26 -4.36
CA ALA A 306 6.20 11.78 -4.06
C ALA A 306 6.46 13.15 -4.69
N ALA A 307 6.11 13.35 -5.96
CA ALA A 307 6.32 14.63 -6.64
C ALA A 307 5.52 15.79 -5.99
N VAL A 308 4.24 15.57 -5.66
CA VAL A 308 3.39 16.60 -5.07
C VAL A 308 3.75 16.88 -3.60
N LEU A 309 4.09 15.84 -2.84
CA LEU A 309 4.51 15.99 -1.44
C LEU A 309 5.95 16.51 -1.30
N GLY A 310 6.81 16.21 -2.27
CA GLY A 310 8.12 16.84 -2.40
C GLY A 310 8.00 18.35 -2.62
N LYS A 311 7.13 18.78 -3.55
CA LYS A 311 6.82 20.22 -3.74
C LYS A 311 6.24 20.86 -2.48
N LEU A 312 5.44 20.13 -1.69
CA LEU A 312 4.98 20.60 -0.38
C LEU A 312 6.14 20.72 0.62
N SER A 313 7.08 19.78 0.60
CA SER A 313 8.27 19.83 1.46
C SER A 313 9.18 20.99 1.13
N ASP A 314 9.29 21.35 -0.15
CA ASP A 314 10.00 22.54 -0.62
C ASP A 314 9.39 23.85 -0.06
N GLN A 315 8.16 23.80 0.46
CA GLN A 315 7.52 24.88 1.23
C GLN A 315 7.89 24.84 2.73
N GLY A 316 9.01 24.26 3.14
CA GLY A 316 9.43 24.32 4.55
C GLY A 316 8.74 23.29 5.47
N ILE A 317 7.99 22.33 4.91
CA ILE A 317 7.17 21.39 5.69
C ILE A 317 7.84 20.02 5.70
N LEU A 318 8.05 19.42 6.88
CA LEU A 318 8.53 18.05 6.96
C LEU A 318 7.39 17.11 6.58
N VAL A 319 7.59 16.24 5.57
CA VAL A 319 6.53 15.34 5.11
C VAL A 319 6.91 13.89 5.36
N LEU A 320 6.03 13.16 6.02
CA LEU A 320 6.07 11.71 6.17
C LEU A 320 4.97 11.10 5.30
N LEU A 321 5.36 10.38 4.26
CA LEU A 321 4.45 9.68 3.36
C LEU A 321 4.36 8.21 3.78
N VAL A 322 3.21 7.80 4.30
CA VAL A 322 3.02 6.44 4.80
C VAL A 322 2.98 5.43 3.64
N SER A 323 3.71 4.33 3.78
CA SER A 323 3.57 3.17 2.91
C SER A 323 2.52 2.22 3.48
N ALA A 324 1.51 1.92 2.67
CA ALA A 324 0.48 0.93 3.01
C ALA A 324 0.76 -0.44 2.38
N GLU A 325 1.99 -0.71 1.93
CA GLU A 325 2.38 -2.01 1.38
C GLU A 325 2.37 -3.11 2.47
N PRO A 326 2.06 -4.37 2.12
CA PRO A 326 1.73 -4.89 0.78
C PRO A 326 0.24 -4.74 0.40
N THR A 327 -0.62 -4.22 1.27
CA THR A 327 -2.07 -4.29 1.08
C THR A 327 -2.63 -3.09 0.31
N ARG A 328 -1.89 -1.97 0.28
CA ARG A 328 -2.33 -0.65 -0.21
C ARG A 328 -3.68 -0.22 0.38
N MET A 329 -3.88 -0.55 1.65
CA MET A 329 -5.05 -0.19 2.43
C MET A 329 -4.64 0.71 3.58
N ALA A 330 -4.75 2.03 3.39
CA ALA A 330 -4.38 3.02 4.41
C ALA A 330 -5.09 2.77 5.76
N ASN A 331 -6.35 2.32 5.76
CA ASN A 331 -7.10 1.98 6.98
C ASN A 331 -6.47 0.85 7.82
N GLN A 332 -5.65 -0.02 7.22
CA GLN A 332 -4.97 -1.09 7.96
C GLN A 332 -3.70 -0.60 8.66
N VAL A 333 -3.05 0.43 8.10
CA VAL A 333 -1.80 1.00 8.65
C VAL A 333 -2.02 2.27 9.48
N ALA A 334 -3.13 2.97 9.28
CA ALA A 334 -3.49 4.16 10.03
C ALA A 334 -4.00 3.78 11.42
N THR A 335 -3.07 3.52 12.34
CA THR A 335 -3.33 3.25 13.76
C THR A 335 -2.65 4.30 14.65
N LEU A 336 -3.15 4.51 15.88
CA LEU A 336 -2.53 5.43 16.83
C LEU A 336 -1.09 5.03 17.16
N ASP A 337 -0.84 3.72 17.28
CA ASP A 337 0.50 3.21 17.60
C ASP A 337 1.45 3.44 16.43
N HIS A 338 0.98 3.27 15.20
CA HIS A 338 1.78 3.60 14.03
C HIS A 338 2.12 5.11 13.99
N LEU A 339 1.13 5.97 14.20
CA LEU A 339 1.34 7.42 14.23
C LEU A 339 2.35 7.84 15.31
N LYS A 340 2.24 7.27 16.52
CA LYS A 340 3.19 7.51 17.62
C LYS A 340 4.60 7.03 17.27
N ARG A 341 4.71 5.83 16.68
CA ARG A 341 5.98 5.26 16.25
C ARG A 341 6.67 6.15 15.21
N LEU A 342 5.94 6.58 14.17
CA LEU A 342 6.50 7.47 13.13
C LEU A 342 7.07 8.75 13.73
N ARG A 343 6.31 9.40 14.60
CA ARG A 343 6.75 10.62 15.29
C ARG A 343 7.97 10.38 16.17
N HIS A 344 7.95 9.30 16.94
CA HIS A 344 9.06 8.91 17.81
C HIS A 344 10.34 8.66 17.00
N GLU A 345 10.26 7.91 15.89
CA GLU A 345 11.40 7.61 15.02
C GLU A 345 12.01 8.89 14.41
N ILE A 346 11.19 9.87 13.99
CA ILE A 346 11.71 11.17 13.52
C ILE A 346 12.50 11.87 14.64
N THR A 347 11.93 11.95 15.84
CA THR A 347 12.58 12.65 16.95
C THR A 347 13.84 11.93 17.43
N THR A 348 13.81 10.61 17.60
CA THR A 348 14.93 9.87 18.20
C THR A 348 16.00 9.45 17.20
N LEU A 349 15.62 9.00 16.01
CA LEU A 349 16.59 8.51 15.04
C LEU A 349 17.18 9.63 14.19
N MET A 350 16.47 10.75 14.06
CA MET A 350 16.84 11.84 13.16
C MET A 350 17.09 13.15 13.91
N GLY A 351 16.82 13.20 15.21
CA GLY A 351 16.99 14.40 16.03
C GLY A 351 16.06 15.55 15.62
N ILE A 352 15.10 15.33 14.71
CA ILE A 352 14.26 16.41 14.20
C ILE A 352 13.05 16.56 15.11
N THR A 353 12.83 17.77 15.59
CA THR A 353 11.65 18.13 16.38
C THR A 353 10.69 18.94 15.52
N ALA A 354 9.39 18.67 15.60
CA ALA A 354 8.37 19.48 14.94
C ALA A 354 7.54 20.21 16.00
N LYS A 355 7.40 21.55 15.86
CA LYS A 355 6.57 22.35 16.77
C LYS A 355 5.10 21.94 16.67
N GLU A 356 4.62 21.67 15.46
CA GLU A 356 3.27 21.18 15.21
C GLU A 356 3.25 19.97 14.29
N TRP A 357 2.44 18.98 14.66
CA TRP A 357 2.14 17.82 13.84
C TRP A 357 0.75 17.91 13.19
N ILE A 358 0.68 17.56 11.92
CA ILE A 358 -0.53 17.56 11.10
C ILE A 358 -0.77 16.14 10.58
N ILE A 359 -2.03 15.77 10.38
CA ILE A 359 -2.39 14.51 9.74
C ILE A 359 -3.25 14.77 8.50
N GLY A 360 -3.04 13.99 7.45
CA GLY A 360 -3.86 14.12 6.26
C GLY A 360 -3.74 12.93 5.31
N GLY A 361 -4.43 13.02 4.19
CA GLY A 361 -4.33 11.99 3.17
C GLY A 361 -5.23 12.24 1.98
N HIS A 362 -5.10 11.36 0.99
CA HIS A 362 -5.89 11.35 -0.23
C HIS A 362 -6.95 10.26 -0.20
N CYS A 363 -8.16 10.56 -0.69
CA CYS A 363 -9.26 9.61 -0.81
C CYS A 363 -9.49 8.83 0.50
N LEU A 364 -9.38 7.51 0.47
CA LEU A 364 -9.54 6.67 1.66
C LEU A 364 -8.45 6.93 2.72
N GLY A 365 -7.24 7.34 2.34
CA GLY A 365 -6.20 7.76 3.29
C GLY A 365 -6.60 9.01 4.07
N GLY A 366 -7.31 9.95 3.44
CA GLY A 366 -7.87 11.12 4.12
C GLY A 366 -9.04 10.77 5.06
N MET A 367 -9.79 9.70 4.74
CA MET A 367 -10.77 9.12 5.68
C MET A 367 -10.08 8.42 6.85
N ALA A 368 -9.00 7.67 6.60
CA ALA A 368 -8.21 7.00 7.62
C ALA A 368 -7.65 8.01 8.65
N ALA A 369 -7.09 9.11 8.15
CA ALA A 369 -6.61 10.23 8.95
C ALA A 369 -7.73 10.82 9.84
N ALA A 370 -8.91 11.07 9.26
CA ALA A 370 -10.07 11.53 10.01
C ALA A 370 -10.51 10.51 11.08
N GLY A 371 -10.54 9.22 10.74
CA GLY A 371 -10.90 8.14 11.66
C GLY A 371 -9.97 8.07 12.88
N LEU A 372 -8.66 8.33 12.69
CA LEU A 372 -7.71 8.45 13.80
C LEU A 372 -8.06 9.61 14.73
N MET A 373 -8.35 10.79 14.19
CA MET A 373 -8.71 11.98 14.98
C MET A 373 -10.04 11.86 15.75
N GLN A 374 -10.86 10.86 15.42
CA GLN A 374 -12.09 10.56 16.15
C GLN A 374 -11.84 9.77 17.45
N GLN A 375 -10.69 9.11 17.57
CA GLN A 375 -10.40 8.22 18.69
C GLN A 375 -10.16 8.98 19.99
N ARG A 376 -10.68 8.46 21.12
CA ARG A 376 -10.56 9.12 22.44
C ARG A 376 -9.12 9.36 22.90
N LYS A 377 -8.18 8.49 22.49
CA LYS A 377 -6.75 8.57 22.87
C LYS A 377 -5.89 9.29 21.81
N PHE A 378 -6.52 10.03 20.90
CA PHE A 378 -5.79 10.74 19.86
C PHE A 378 -4.91 11.85 20.48
N PRO A 379 -3.65 12.01 20.02
CA PRO A 379 -2.74 13.02 20.56
C PRO A 379 -3.32 14.44 20.42
N THR A 380 -3.29 15.22 21.50
CA THR A 380 -3.86 16.57 21.55
C THR A 380 -3.02 17.63 20.83
N ASP A 381 -1.76 17.31 20.58
CA ASP A 381 -0.79 18.14 19.86
C ASP A 381 -0.91 18.04 18.33
N ILE A 382 -1.76 17.14 17.84
CA ILE A 382 -2.16 17.06 16.43
C ILE A 382 -3.54 17.69 16.28
N SER A 383 -3.59 18.92 15.78
CA SER A 383 -4.82 19.70 15.78
C SER A 383 -5.44 19.94 14.39
N ARG A 384 -4.70 19.60 13.33
CA ARG A 384 -5.08 19.91 11.95
C ARG A 384 -5.26 18.68 11.09
N LEU A 385 -6.32 18.70 10.28
CA LEU A 385 -6.67 17.66 9.32
C LEU A 385 -6.59 18.16 7.88
N ILE A 386 -5.94 17.41 6.99
CA ILE A 386 -5.91 17.73 5.55
C ILE A 386 -6.52 16.57 4.74
N GLN A 387 -7.51 16.90 3.92
CA GLN A 387 -8.30 15.94 3.14
C GLN A 387 -8.24 16.28 1.65
N TRP A 388 -7.61 15.42 0.86
CA TRP A 388 -7.55 15.54 -0.60
C TRP A 388 -8.50 14.55 -1.25
N ALA A 389 -9.44 15.02 -2.08
CA ALA A 389 -10.40 14.19 -2.81
C ALA A 389 -11.07 13.10 -1.94
N VAL A 390 -11.54 13.48 -0.76
CA VAL A 390 -12.22 12.57 0.17
C VAL A 390 -13.71 12.50 -0.19
N PRO A 391 -14.35 11.31 -0.19
CA PRO A 391 -15.79 11.19 -0.42
C PRO A 391 -16.60 11.90 0.67
N GLY A 392 -17.83 12.29 0.32
CA GLY A 392 -18.62 13.22 1.10
C GLY A 392 -19.16 12.70 2.44
N GLU A 393 -19.06 11.41 2.77
CA GLU A 393 -19.29 10.98 4.16
C GLU A 393 -17.95 10.88 4.91
N PRO A 394 -17.37 11.99 5.43
CA PRO A 394 -16.25 11.88 6.34
C PRO A 394 -16.71 11.20 7.64
N CYS A 395 -15.76 10.60 8.36
CA CYS A 395 -15.97 10.25 9.75
C CYS A 395 -16.60 11.44 10.49
N ASN A 396 -17.64 11.20 11.29
CA ASN A 396 -18.30 12.28 12.02
C ASN A 396 -17.38 12.78 13.15
N LEU A 397 -16.67 13.88 12.87
CA LEU A 397 -15.72 14.54 13.76
C LEU A 397 -16.38 15.57 14.67
N ARG A 398 -17.71 15.73 14.63
CA ARG A 398 -18.42 16.79 15.37
C ARG A 398 -18.16 16.77 16.88
N LYS A 399 -17.86 15.59 17.44
CA LYS A 399 -17.53 15.37 18.85
C LYS A 399 -16.02 15.23 19.12
N SER A 400 -15.17 15.39 18.10
CA SER A 400 -13.72 15.36 18.29
C SER A 400 -13.26 16.67 18.94
N ASN A 401 -12.51 16.55 20.03
CA ASN A 401 -11.90 17.70 20.70
C ASN A 401 -10.50 18.02 20.13
N SER A 402 -9.97 17.14 19.26
CA SER A 402 -8.63 17.30 18.68
C SER A 402 -8.62 18.18 17.43
N VAL A 403 -9.70 18.16 16.64
CA VAL A 403 -9.75 18.88 15.35
C VAL A 403 -10.06 20.35 15.57
N GLN A 404 -9.03 21.21 15.50
CA GLN A 404 -9.15 22.67 15.59
C GLN A 404 -9.27 23.33 14.22
N ALA A 405 -8.63 22.77 13.20
CA ALA A 405 -8.74 23.25 11.84
C ALA A 405 -8.70 22.09 10.84
N ALA A 406 -9.38 22.27 9.71
CA ALA A 406 -9.38 21.30 8.63
C ALA A 406 -9.37 21.97 7.25
N LEU A 407 -8.59 21.39 6.34
CA LEU A 407 -8.61 21.74 4.92
C LEU A 407 -9.16 20.57 4.13
N ARG A 408 -10.13 20.85 3.27
CA ARG A 408 -10.67 19.89 2.31
C ARG A 408 -10.51 20.42 0.90
N ILE A 409 -9.81 19.69 0.05
CA ILE A 409 -9.62 20.03 -1.36
C ILE A 409 -10.34 18.98 -2.22
N SER A 410 -11.30 19.41 -3.03
CA SER A 410 -11.98 18.59 -4.03
C SER A 410 -11.61 19.01 -5.45
N ALA A 411 -12.07 18.27 -6.46
CA ALA A 411 -11.79 18.52 -7.86
C ALA A 411 -13.06 18.37 -8.70
N SER A 412 -13.30 19.28 -9.65
CA SER A 412 -14.61 19.37 -10.33
C SER A 412 -14.87 18.29 -11.40
N LYS A 413 -13.84 17.55 -11.79
CA LYS A 413 -13.89 16.41 -12.74
C LYS A 413 -13.47 15.12 -12.04
N ASP A 414 -13.62 15.07 -10.71
CA ASP A 414 -13.43 13.85 -9.94
C ASP A 414 -14.71 13.00 -10.02
N GLU A 415 -14.72 12.01 -10.92
CA GLU A 415 -15.88 11.12 -11.08
C GLU A 415 -15.84 9.93 -10.10
N ILE A 416 -14.78 9.80 -9.30
CA ILE A 416 -14.63 8.72 -8.30
C ILE A 416 -15.43 9.07 -7.04
N VAL A 417 -15.31 10.30 -6.55
CA VAL A 417 -15.97 10.73 -5.30
C VAL A 417 -17.29 11.44 -5.51
N LYS A 418 -17.57 11.92 -6.72
CA LYS A 418 -18.81 12.63 -7.08
C LYS A 418 -20.09 11.88 -6.74
N PRO A 419 -20.20 10.53 -6.89
CA PRO A 419 -21.38 9.80 -6.42
C PRO A 419 -21.64 9.94 -4.91
N PHE A 420 -20.62 10.32 -4.15
CA PHE A 420 -20.66 10.51 -2.70
C PHE A 420 -20.53 11.99 -2.32
N GLU A 421 -20.52 12.93 -3.27
CA GLU A 421 -20.34 14.35 -2.96
C GLU A 421 -21.55 14.88 -2.19
N ILE A 422 -21.28 15.63 -1.14
CA ILE A 422 -22.30 16.28 -0.32
C ILE A 422 -22.04 17.79 -0.34
N ASN A 423 -23.07 18.58 -0.06
CA ASN A 423 -22.92 20.03 -0.01
C ASN A 423 -22.06 20.50 1.19
N ASP A 424 -21.49 21.69 1.07
CA ASP A 424 -20.60 22.29 2.07
C ASP A 424 -21.25 22.42 3.45
N ALA A 425 -22.55 22.66 3.53
CA ALA A 425 -23.28 22.74 4.79
C ALA A 425 -23.28 21.38 5.52
N HIS A 426 -23.49 20.29 4.77
CA HIS A 426 -23.41 18.95 5.31
C HIS A 426 -21.97 18.59 5.70
N ILE A 427 -20.96 18.99 4.91
CA ILE A 427 -19.55 18.80 5.30
C ILE A 427 -19.28 19.50 6.63
N ARG A 428 -19.63 20.80 6.74
CA ARG A 428 -19.49 21.59 7.97
C ARG A 428 -20.15 20.95 9.18
N SER A 429 -21.32 20.33 9.00
CA SER A 429 -22.04 19.65 10.09
C SER A 429 -21.27 18.46 10.70
N LYS A 430 -20.28 17.90 9.99
CA LYS A 430 -19.46 16.78 10.45
C LYS A 430 -18.25 17.22 11.26
N PHE A 431 -17.93 18.52 11.31
CA PHE A 431 -16.81 19.05 12.07
C PHE A 431 -17.31 19.73 13.36
N PRO A 432 -16.44 19.89 14.37
CA PRO A 432 -16.76 20.70 15.55
C PRO A 432 -17.18 22.12 15.13
N PRO A 433 -18.17 22.75 15.78
CA PRO A 433 -18.57 24.13 15.44
C PRO A 433 -17.44 25.15 15.57
N THR A 434 -16.45 24.86 16.42
CA THR A 434 -15.24 25.67 16.65
C THR A 434 -14.14 25.41 15.61
N CYS A 435 -14.29 24.40 14.75
CA CYS A 435 -13.28 24.04 13.76
C CYS A 435 -13.22 25.07 12.64
N ILE A 436 -12.03 25.60 12.37
CA ILE A 436 -11.77 26.44 11.19
C ILE A 436 -11.73 25.51 9.96
N LEU A 437 -12.84 25.42 9.23
CA LEU A 437 -12.97 24.56 8.06
C LEU A 437 -12.85 25.36 6.75
N GLN A 438 -11.77 25.10 6.01
CA GLN A 438 -11.53 25.58 4.66
C GLN A 438 -11.90 24.50 3.63
N ILE A 439 -12.77 24.83 2.69
CA ILE A 439 -13.22 23.94 1.62
C ILE A 439 -12.83 24.59 0.30
N GLU A 440 -11.99 23.91 -0.48
CA GLU A 440 -11.47 24.39 -1.75
C GLU A 440 -11.83 23.41 -2.86
N ARG A 441 -12.08 23.92 -4.07
CA ARG A 441 -12.40 23.09 -5.24
C ARG A 441 -11.52 23.46 -6.42
N ILE A 442 -10.77 22.49 -6.92
CA ILE A 442 -9.96 22.63 -8.14
C ILE A 442 -10.86 22.49 -9.36
N VAL A 443 -11.23 23.63 -9.95
CA VAL A 443 -11.93 23.67 -11.24
C VAL A 443 -11.03 23.08 -12.33
N GLY A 444 -11.57 22.12 -13.08
CA GLY A 444 -10.89 21.38 -14.14
C GLY A 444 -10.10 20.15 -13.68
N GLY A 445 -9.87 19.97 -12.37
CA GLY A 445 -9.07 18.85 -11.85
C GLY A 445 -9.84 17.54 -11.75
N ASN A 446 -9.13 16.41 -11.69
CA ASN A 446 -9.69 15.06 -11.50
C ASN A 446 -9.15 14.35 -10.24
N HIS A 447 -9.61 13.13 -9.94
CA HIS A 447 -9.20 12.40 -8.73
C HIS A 447 -7.72 12.02 -8.72
N ALA A 448 -7.25 11.46 -9.84
CA ALA A 448 -5.87 10.98 -9.97
C ALA A 448 -4.84 12.11 -9.95
N GLY A 449 -5.25 13.35 -10.25
CA GLY A 449 -4.37 14.52 -10.26
C GLY A 449 -3.90 15.01 -8.88
N PHE A 450 -4.39 14.41 -7.79
CA PHE A 450 -3.84 14.59 -6.44
C PHE A 450 -2.59 13.72 -6.18
N GLY A 451 -2.29 12.77 -7.07
CA GLY A 451 -1.03 12.05 -7.13
C GLY A 451 -0.55 12.00 -8.59
N HIS A 452 0.30 11.03 -8.91
CA HIS A 452 0.79 10.78 -10.26
C HIS A 452 0.81 9.28 -10.54
N TYR A 453 -0.38 8.75 -10.84
CA TYR A 453 -0.64 7.35 -11.10
C TYR A 453 -1.63 7.18 -12.25
N GLY A 454 -1.77 5.93 -12.72
CA GLY A 454 -2.59 5.57 -13.88
C GLY A 454 -4.08 5.91 -13.77
N PRO A 455 -4.80 5.89 -14.92
CA PRO A 455 -6.23 6.13 -14.93
C PRO A 455 -6.92 5.14 -14.00
N GLN A 456 -7.57 5.69 -12.97
CA GLN A 456 -8.35 4.90 -12.05
C GLN A 456 -9.64 4.50 -12.75
N ASN A 457 -9.73 3.23 -13.13
CA ASN A 457 -10.91 2.63 -13.77
C ASN A 457 -11.76 1.82 -12.78
N PHE A 458 -11.45 1.91 -11.49
CA PHE A 458 -12.12 1.18 -10.42
C PHE A 458 -12.18 2.01 -9.12
N PRO A 459 -13.31 2.03 -8.39
CA PRO A 459 -14.59 1.40 -8.73
C PRO A 459 -15.25 2.00 -9.98
N TRP A 460 -14.94 3.26 -10.28
CA TRP A 460 -15.42 4.01 -11.44
C TRP A 460 -14.25 4.47 -12.28
N LYS A 461 -14.52 4.84 -13.55
CA LYS A 461 -13.56 5.59 -14.36
C LYS A 461 -13.49 7.02 -13.81
N ASP A 462 -12.30 7.47 -13.45
CA ASP A 462 -12.06 8.87 -13.06
C ASP A 462 -12.34 9.80 -14.24
N GLY A 463 -12.68 11.05 -13.95
CA GLY A 463 -12.85 12.06 -14.97
C GLY A 463 -11.50 12.48 -15.56
N GLU A 464 -11.57 13.12 -16.71
CA GLU A 464 -10.40 13.69 -17.37
C GLU A 464 -10.24 15.15 -16.96
N ARG A 465 -9.00 15.60 -16.76
CA ARG A 465 -8.72 17.00 -16.47
C ARG A 465 -9.15 17.87 -17.65
N GLN A 466 -9.77 19.01 -17.36
CA GLN A 466 -10.29 19.94 -18.37
C GLN A 466 -9.78 21.35 -18.10
N GLY A 467 -9.07 21.93 -19.08
CA GLY A 467 -8.54 23.29 -18.97
C GLY A 467 -7.40 23.45 -17.95
N ILE A 468 -6.93 22.36 -17.32
CA ILE A 468 -5.72 22.33 -16.50
C ILE A 468 -4.92 21.05 -16.77
N ASN A 469 -3.59 21.13 -16.67
CA ASN A 469 -2.72 19.96 -16.70
C ASN A 469 -2.43 19.43 -15.27
N LEU A 470 -1.72 18.30 -15.17
CA LEU A 470 -1.38 17.68 -13.89
C LEU A 470 -0.59 18.62 -12.98
N GLU A 471 0.41 19.30 -13.53
CA GLU A 471 1.27 20.19 -12.76
C GLU A 471 0.50 21.38 -12.20
N GLN A 472 -0.40 21.98 -12.97
CA GLN A 472 -1.27 23.07 -12.53
C GLN A 472 -2.21 22.61 -11.39
N GLN A 473 -2.77 21.40 -11.50
CA GLN A 473 -3.57 20.81 -10.43
C GLN A 473 -2.73 20.62 -9.16
N GLN A 474 -1.60 19.93 -9.25
CA GLN A 474 -0.72 19.68 -8.11
C GLN A 474 -0.18 20.98 -7.48
N THR A 475 0.12 21.99 -8.29
CA THR A 475 0.53 23.32 -7.81
C THR A 475 -0.55 23.97 -6.95
N LYS A 476 -1.83 23.90 -7.36
CA LYS A 476 -2.94 24.38 -6.54
C LYS A 476 -3.06 23.60 -5.23
N VAL A 477 -2.94 22.27 -5.27
CA VAL A 477 -2.96 21.40 -4.08
C VAL A 477 -1.87 21.84 -3.09
N VAL A 478 -0.64 22.01 -3.57
CA VAL A 478 0.51 22.41 -2.73
C VAL A 478 0.31 23.81 -2.16
N GLN A 479 -0.09 24.79 -2.97
CA GLN A 479 -0.27 26.18 -2.53
C GLN A 479 -1.34 26.30 -1.45
N TRP A 480 -2.50 25.67 -1.64
CA TRP A 480 -3.58 25.71 -0.65
C TRP A 480 -3.21 24.95 0.63
N THR A 481 -2.57 23.78 0.49
CA THR A 481 -2.10 22.98 1.64
C THR A 481 -1.07 23.75 2.45
N ALA A 482 -0.03 24.30 1.81
CA ALA A 482 1.01 25.06 2.48
C ALA A 482 0.47 26.35 3.12
N ARG A 483 -0.43 27.06 2.44
CA ARG A 483 -1.09 28.26 2.99
C ARG A 483 -1.87 27.93 4.26
N PHE A 484 -2.69 26.89 4.23
CA PHE A 484 -3.47 26.44 5.39
C PHE A 484 -2.57 26.04 6.57
N ILE A 485 -1.46 25.34 6.30
CA ILE A 485 -0.49 24.96 7.33
C ILE A 485 0.18 26.20 7.95
N ARG A 486 0.46 27.25 7.17
CA ARG A 486 1.13 28.46 7.69
C ARG A 486 0.17 29.50 8.29
N SER A 487 -1.09 29.52 7.87
CA SER A 487 -2.02 30.62 8.18
C SER A 487 -2.54 30.64 9.62
N LEU A 488 -2.45 29.51 10.33
CA LEU A 488 -2.87 29.42 11.71
C LEU A 488 -1.59 29.42 12.54
N LYS A 489 -1.37 30.48 13.31
CA LYS A 489 -0.24 30.53 14.25
C LYS A 489 -0.39 29.43 15.29
N SER A 490 0.72 28.86 15.74
CA SER A 490 0.72 27.93 16.87
C SER A 490 0.11 28.60 18.10
N LYS A 491 -0.52 27.81 19.00
CA LYS A 491 -1.13 28.30 20.25
C LYS A 491 -0.17 29.07 21.20
N ASP A 492 1.12 29.12 20.86
CA ASP A 492 2.18 29.72 21.66
C ASP A 492 2.74 31.04 21.05
N ASP A 493 2.13 31.58 19.99
CA ASP A 493 2.33 32.96 19.50
C ASP A 493 1.20 33.88 20.00
#